data_AF-A0A6J1NVK1-F1
#
_entry.id   AF-A0A6J1NVK1-F1
#
_cell.length_a   1.000
_cell.length_b   1.000
_cell.length_c   1.000
_cell.angle_alpha   90.00
_cell.angle_beta   90.00
_cell.angle_gamma   90.00
#
_symmetry.space_group_name_H-M   'P 1'
#
loop_
_entity.id
_entity.type
_entity.pdbx_description
1 polymer ?
#
loop_
_entity_poly.entity_id
_entity_poly.type
_entity_poly.pdbx_seq_one_letter_code
_entity_poly.pdbx_strand_id
1 'polypeptide(L)'
;HKVFKGNRPTNSIVVKKVTPFVLGALIAMYEHKIFTQGVIWDINSFDQWGVELGKQLAKAIEPELQDKSPVSSHDGSTNGLINFLKANFA
;
A
#
# COMPACT_ATOMS: atom_id res chain seq x y z
N HIS A 1 19.12 -32.25 -9.59
CA HIS A 1 19.00 -31.03 -8.75
C HIS A 1 19.22 -29.69 -9.46
N LYS A 2 19.53 -29.62 -10.77
CA LYS A 2 19.59 -28.36 -11.54
C LYS A 2 18.69 -28.41 -12.79
N VAL A 3 17.40 -28.71 -12.61
CA VAL A 3 16.43 -28.74 -13.72
C VAL A 3 15.66 -27.42 -13.74
N PHE A 4 15.69 -26.72 -14.87
CA PHE A 4 14.87 -25.54 -15.11
C PHE A 4 13.64 -25.94 -15.92
N LYS A 5 12.44 -25.79 -15.32
CA LYS A 5 11.16 -26.12 -15.97
C LYS A 5 10.73 -25.14 -17.07
N GLY A 6 11.41 -24.00 -17.19
CA GLY A 6 11.02 -22.95 -18.16
C GLY A 6 9.63 -22.36 -17.88
N ASN A 7 8.94 -21.95 -18.95
CA ASN A 7 7.58 -21.38 -18.94
C ASN A 7 7.38 -20.18 -18.00
N ARG A 8 8.34 -19.25 -18.02
CA ARG A 8 8.29 -17.99 -17.28
C ARG A 8 8.16 -16.85 -18.29
N PRO A 9 6.94 -16.37 -18.58
CA PRO A 9 6.77 -15.31 -19.56
C PRO A 9 7.41 -14.01 -19.08
N THR A 10 8.06 -13.31 -20.01
CA THR A 10 8.68 -12.00 -19.75
C THR A 10 8.34 -11.05 -20.88
N ASN A 11 8.25 -9.76 -20.55
CA ASN A 11 8.23 -8.68 -21.53
C ASN A 11 9.58 -7.94 -21.44
N SER A 12 10.27 -7.82 -22.56
CA SER A 12 11.50 -7.02 -22.67
C SER A 12 11.18 -5.73 -23.42
N ILE A 13 11.22 -4.59 -22.72
CA ILE A 13 11.03 -3.25 -23.30
C ILE A 13 12.40 -2.59 -23.41
N VAL A 14 12.85 -2.36 -24.64
CA VAL A 14 14.20 -1.87 -24.93
C VAL A 14 14.12 -0.46 -25.51
N VAL A 15 14.90 0.46 -24.93
CA VAL A 15 15.02 1.85 -25.40
C VAL A 15 16.48 2.22 -25.57
N LYS A 16 16.78 3.12 -26.52
CA LYS A 16 18.16 3.52 -26.84
C LYS A 16 18.85 4.28 -25.71
N LYS A 17 18.12 5.17 -25.02
CA LYS A 17 18.56 5.92 -23.84
C LYS A 17 17.32 6.41 -23.08
N VAL A 18 17.37 6.38 -21.76
CA VAL A 18 16.35 7.01 -20.91
C VAL A 18 16.61 8.52 -20.90
N THR A 19 15.99 9.22 -21.84
CA THR A 19 15.91 10.68 -21.87
C THR A 19 14.64 11.14 -21.13
N PRO A 20 14.50 12.42 -20.76
CA PRO A 20 13.26 12.91 -20.14
C PRO A 20 12.00 12.59 -20.97
N PHE A 21 12.09 12.70 -22.29
CA PHE A 21 11.02 12.32 -23.20
C PHE A 21 10.69 10.82 -23.12
N VAL A 22 11.70 9.96 -23.20
CA VAL A 22 11.51 8.49 -23.15
C VAL A 22 10.97 8.06 -21.78
N LEU A 23 11.44 8.67 -20.70
CA LEU A 23 10.93 8.41 -19.36
C LEU A 23 9.45 8.78 -19.26
N GLY A 24 9.06 9.96 -19.74
CA GLY A 24 7.65 10.37 -19.78
C GLY A 24 6.79 9.41 -20.59
N ALA A 25 7.28 8.96 -21.75
CA ALA A 25 6.58 7.97 -22.57
C ALA A 25 6.42 6.61 -21.86
N LEU A 26 7.44 6.15 -21.12
CA LEU A 26 7.36 4.91 -20.35
C LEU A 26 6.38 5.02 -19.19
N ILE A 27 6.34 6.16 -18.49
CA ILE A 27 5.36 6.41 -17.41
C ILE A 27 3.94 6.40 -18.00
N ALA A 28 3.69 7.18 -19.05
CA ALA A 28 2.38 7.26 -19.71
C ALA A 28 1.92 5.88 -20.25
N MET A 29 2.85 5.07 -20.76
CA MET A 29 2.55 3.69 -21.18
C MET A 29 2.00 2.84 -20.00
N TYR A 30 2.60 2.95 -18.80
CA TYR A 30 2.10 2.22 -17.64
C TYR A 30 0.81 2.81 -17.06
N GLU A 31 0.63 4.14 -17.10
CA GLU A 31 -0.64 4.79 -16.73
C GLU A 31 -1.79 4.27 -17.62
N HIS A 32 -1.60 4.22 -18.94
CA HIS A 32 -2.61 3.70 -19.85
C HIS A 32 -2.81 2.18 -19.73
N LYS A 33 -1.77 1.41 -19.38
CA LYS A 33 -1.92 -0.01 -19.04
C LYS A 33 -2.87 -0.17 -17.84
N ILE A 34 -2.61 0.57 -16.75
CA ILE A 34 -3.43 0.51 -15.52
C ILE A 34 -4.86 0.94 -15.83
N PHE A 35 -5.04 2.07 -16.54
CA PHE A 35 -6.35 2.56 -16.96
C PHE A 35 -7.13 1.51 -17.76
N THR A 36 -6.50 0.92 -18.78
CA THR A 36 -7.17 -0.08 -19.63
C THR A 36 -7.59 -1.31 -18.83
N GLN A 37 -6.75 -1.76 -17.89
CA GLN A 37 -7.10 -2.87 -16.98
C GLN A 37 -8.29 -2.52 -16.08
N GLY A 38 -8.34 -1.29 -15.56
CA GLY A 38 -9.47 -0.80 -14.76
C GLY A 38 -10.79 -0.80 -15.53
N VAL A 39 -10.76 -0.29 -16.77
CA VAL A 39 -11.95 -0.28 -17.65
C VAL A 39 -12.43 -1.70 -17.96
N ILE A 40 -11.51 -2.64 -18.24
CA ILE A 40 -11.86 -4.05 -18.48
C ILE A 40 -12.53 -4.69 -17.26
N TRP A 41 -12.05 -4.36 -16.06
CA TRP A 41 -12.58 -4.91 -14.81
C TRP A 41 -13.80 -4.15 -14.26
N ASP A 42 -14.25 -3.10 -14.94
CA ASP A 42 -15.35 -2.23 -14.48
C ASP A 42 -15.13 -1.68 -13.06
N ILE A 43 -13.89 -1.27 -12.77
CA ILE A 43 -13.50 -0.65 -11.51
C ILE A 43 -12.94 0.75 -11.72
N ASN A 44 -13.10 1.61 -10.71
CA ASN A 44 -12.54 2.95 -10.74
C ASN A 44 -11.04 2.92 -10.41
N SER A 45 -10.19 3.23 -11.38
CA SER A 45 -8.72 3.29 -11.18
C SER A 45 -8.23 4.62 -10.59
N PHE A 46 -9.13 5.57 -10.35
CA PHE A 46 -8.80 6.93 -9.92
C PHE A 46 -9.31 7.28 -8.51
N ASP A 47 -9.89 6.31 -7.79
CA ASP A 47 -10.24 6.49 -6.37
C ASP A 47 -9.32 5.71 -5.42
N GLN A 48 -9.44 6.02 -4.14
CA GLN A 48 -8.59 5.45 -3.08
C GLN A 48 -9.32 5.36 -1.73
N TRP A 49 -10.60 4.94 -1.72
CA TRP A 49 -11.41 4.87 -0.50
C TRP A 49 -10.80 4.01 0.62
N GLY A 50 -10.03 2.98 0.25
CA GLY A 50 -9.39 2.07 1.20
C GLY A 50 -8.40 2.73 2.18
N VAL A 51 -7.99 3.99 1.96
CA VAL A 51 -7.07 4.70 2.86
C VAL A 51 -7.76 5.39 4.03
N GLU A 52 -9.08 5.54 3.98
CA GLU A 52 -9.80 6.44 4.91
C GLU A 52 -9.93 5.85 6.31
N LEU A 53 -10.31 4.58 6.41
CA LEU A 53 -10.53 3.93 7.70
C LEU A 53 -9.25 3.92 8.55
N GLY A 54 -8.11 3.59 7.94
CA GLY A 54 -6.82 3.63 8.64
C GLY A 54 -6.46 5.02 9.15
N LYS A 55 -6.74 6.08 8.38
CA LYS A 55 -6.51 7.47 8.81
C LYS A 55 -7.43 7.87 9.96
N GLN A 56 -8.69 7.40 9.97
CA GLN A 56 -9.63 7.67 11.05
C GLN A 56 -9.22 6.97 12.35
N LEU A 57 -8.90 5.67 12.26
CA LEU A 57 -8.47 4.89 13.42
C LEU A 57 -7.16 5.41 14.01
N ALA A 58 -6.17 5.74 13.18
CA ALA A 58 -4.89 6.28 13.67
C ALA A 58 -5.07 7.59 14.43
N LYS A 59 -5.92 8.51 13.93
CA LYS A 59 -6.23 9.77 14.62
C LYS A 59 -6.93 9.58 15.96
N ALA A 60 -7.75 8.54 16.08
CA ALA A 60 -8.42 8.20 17.34
C ALA A 60 -7.44 7.61 18.36
N ILE A 61 -6.50 6.78 17.91
CA ILE A 61 -5.51 6.10 18.78
C ILE A 61 -4.37 7.04 19.19
N GLU A 62 -3.97 8.01 18.35
CA GLU A 62 -2.89 8.95 18.62
C GLU A 62 -2.96 9.64 20.01
N PRO A 63 -4.08 10.26 20.44
CA PRO A 63 -4.18 10.88 21.76
C PRO A 63 -4.14 9.85 22.89
N GLU A 64 -4.65 8.63 22.65
CA GLU A 64 -4.64 7.57 23.64
C GLU A 64 -3.22 7.10 23.96
N LEU A 65 -2.20 7.42 23.15
CA LEU A 65 -0.80 7.07 23.42
C LEU A 65 -0.05 8.12 24.26
N GLN A 66 -0.64 9.28 24.56
CA GLN A 66 0.06 10.39 25.21
C GLN A 66 0.27 10.22 26.72
N ASP A 67 -0.54 9.38 27.38
CA ASP A 67 -0.46 9.13 28.82
C ASP A 67 -0.18 7.66 29.15
N LYS A 68 0.09 7.36 30.41
CA LYS A 68 0.32 5.99 30.91
C LYS A 68 -0.97 5.29 31.37
N SER A 69 -2.13 5.89 31.17
CA SER A 69 -3.41 5.35 31.62
C SER A 69 -3.80 4.11 30.79
N PRO A 70 -4.34 3.04 31.40
CA PRO A 70 -4.82 1.89 30.65
C PRO A 70 -5.99 2.26 29.72
N VAL A 71 -5.98 1.72 28.50
CA VAL A 71 -7.01 1.92 27.47
C VAL A 71 -7.93 0.69 27.41
N SER A 72 -9.24 0.94 27.31
CA SER A 72 -10.30 -0.07 27.21
C SER A 72 -11.38 0.25 26.16
N SER A 73 -11.15 1.24 25.30
CA SER A 73 -12.09 1.78 24.31
C SER A 73 -12.27 0.92 23.05
N HIS A 74 -11.32 0.03 22.75
CA HIS A 74 -11.31 -0.77 21.51
C HIS A 74 -11.56 -2.26 21.74
N ASP A 75 -11.36 -3.08 20.71
CA ASP A 75 -11.35 -4.53 20.85
C ASP A 75 -10.18 -5.01 21.75
N GLY A 76 -10.28 -6.27 22.20
CA GLY A 76 -9.31 -6.85 23.14
C GLY A 76 -7.88 -6.92 22.61
N SER A 77 -7.67 -7.06 21.29
CA SER A 77 -6.34 -7.06 20.70
C SER A 77 -5.74 -5.65 20.69
N THR A 78 -6.49 -4.66 20.20
CA THR A 78 -6.03 -3.27 20.12
C THR A 78 -5.72 -2.69 21.51
N ASN A 79 -6.59 -2.88 22.49
CA ASN A 79 -6.34 -2.45 23.87
C ASN A 79 -5.11 -3.14 24.47
N GLY A 80 -4.97 -4.45 24.26
CA GLY A 80 -3.82 -5.22 24.75
C GLY A 80 -2.50 -4.70 24.20
N LEU A 81 -2.45 -4.42 22.89
CA LEU A 81 -1.26 -3.86 22.23
C LEU A 81 -0.94 -2.46 22.71
N ILE A 82 -1.93 -1.56 22.82
CA ILE A 82 -1.72 -0.20 23.32
C ILE A 82 -1.17 -0.22 24.76
N ASN A 83 -1.79 -1.01 25.65
CA ASN A 83 -1.36 -1.10 27.04
C ASN A 83 0.03 -1.73 27.18
N PHE A 84 0.34 -2.75 26.38
CA PHE A 84 1.69 -3.32 26.33
C PHE A 84 2.72 -2.27 25.89
N LEU A 85 2.41 -1.50 24.84
CA LEU A 85 3.31 -0.44 24.36
C LEU A 85 3.53 0.64 25.43
N LYS A 86 2.47 1.11 26.09
CA LYS A 86 2.57 2.08 27.20
C LYS A 86 3.41 1.57 28.36
N ALA A 87 3.32 0.29 28.71
CA ALA A 87 4.05 -0.27 29.84
C ALA A 87 5.55 -0.49 29.57
N ASN A 88 5.94 -0.68 28.31
CA ASN A 88 7.30 -1.09 27.95
C ASN A 88 8.10 -0.05 27.15
N PHE A 89 7.44 0.95 26.55
CA PHE A 89 8.09 1.90 25.63
C PHE A 89 7.79 3.38 25.93
N ALA A 90 6.89 3.70 26.87
CA ALA A 90 6.54 5.08 27.27
C ALA A 90 7.05 5.44 28.68
#